data_AF-A0A1V5C6T8-F1
#
_entry.id   AF-A0A1V5C6T8-F1
#
_cell.length_a   1.000
_cell.length_b   1.000
_cell.length_c   1.000
_cell.angle_alpha   90.00
_cell.angle_beta   90.00
_cell.angle_gamma   90.00
#
_symmetry.space_group_name_H-M   'P 1'
#
loop_
_entity.id
_entity.type
_entity.pdbx_description
1 polymer ?
#
loop_
_entity_poly.entity_id
_entity_poly.type
_entity_poly.pdbx_seq_one_letter_code
_entity_poly.pdbx_strand_id
1 'polypeptide(L)'
;MIAVLNTRLIKIPIDSIPIVGIETAMDVFTGYLMLDAWIANQDRHHENWGLILTGDSSIHLTPTYDHASSMGRNETDSTRRNKLSSDDDKRGMDAYVKRALSAFYESSSIEKRLTTIDAFAYAARRFPRATKVWLEHLGGVSKESLESIFRQLPNNEITETAILFAQKILCLNRERLLSFKKEIT
;
A
#
# COMPACT_ATOMS: atom_id res chain seq x y z
N MET A 1 14.64 -9.49 0.12
CA MET A 1 13.55 -9.06 -0.78
C MET A 1 14.08 -8.33 -2.01
N ILE A 2 14.54 -7.08 -1.92
CA ILE A 2 15.04 -6.33 -3.11
C ILE A 2 16.15 -7.08 -3.83
N ALA A 3 17.11 -7.66 -3.11
CA ALA A 3 18.17 -8.48 -3.72
C ALA A 3 17.64 -9.71 -4.51
N VAL A 4 16.53 -10.30 -4.08
CA VAL A 4 15.92 -11.49 -4.70
C VAL A 4 15.12 -11.08 -5.94
N LEU A 5 14.27 -10.07 -5.79
CA LEU A 5 13.36 -9.59 -6.84
C LEU A 5 14.05 -8.74 -7.91
N ASN A 6 15.20 -8.14 -7.61
CA ASN A 6 15.99 -7.37 -8.59
C ASN A 6 16.77 -8.27 -9.58
N THR A 7 16.53 -9.59 -9.56
CA THR A 7 17.05 -10.51 -10.57
C THR A 7 16.10 -10.54 -11.76
N ARG A 8 16.64 -10.57 -12.99
CA ARG A 8 15.82 -10.76 -14.20
C ARG A 8 15.21 -12.16 -14.33
N LEU A 9 15.52 -13.05 -13.38
CA LEU A 9 15.03 -14.43 -13.35
C LEU A 9 13.58 -14.49 -12.86
N ILE A 10 13.12 -13.50 -12.11
CA ILE A 10 11.77 -13.45 -11.57
C ILE A 10 10.88 -12.63 -12.51
N LYS A 11 9.90 -13.30 -13.08
CA LYS A 11 8.90 -12.73 -13.98
C LYS A 11 7.79 -12.03 -13.18
N ILE A 12 7.06 -11.14 -13.84
CA ILE A 12 5.83 -10.54 -13.31
C ILE A 12 4.75 -11.60 -13.01
N PRO A 13 3.71 -11.30 -12.22
CA PRO A 13 2.66 -12.25 -11.92
C PRO A 13 2.01 -12.86 -13.16
N ILE A 14 1.67 -14.15 -13.06
CA ILE A 14 0.94 -14.88 -14.10
C ILE A 14 -0.40 -14.18 -14.34
N ASP A 15 -0.80 -14.08 -15.61
CA ASP A 15 -2.04 -13.42 -16.06
C ASP A 15 -2.18 -11.94 -15.66
N SER A 16 -1.06 -11.27 -15.34
CA SER A 16 -1.08 -9.83 -15.06
C SER A 16 -1.51 -9.05 -16.30
N ILE A 17 -2.43 -8.10 -16.13
CA ILE A 17 -2.79 -7.14 -17.17
C ILE A 17 -1.54 -6.29 -17.48
N PRO A 18 -1.06 -6.22 -18.73
CA PRO A 18 0.10 -5.42 -19.08
C PRO A 18 -0.12 -3.93 -18.78
N ILE A 19 0.80 -3.33 -18.03
CA ILE A 19 0.83 -1.89 -17.75
C ILE A 19 2.08 -1.32 -18.40
N VAL A 20 1.92 -0.32 -19.26
CA VAL A 20 3.04 0.34 -19.95
C VAL A 20 3.99 0.93 -18.90
N GLY A 21 5.25 0.51 -18.93
CA GLY A 21 6.27 0.95 -17.98
C GLY A 21 6.43 0.08 -16.73
N ILE A 22 5.69 -1.02 -16.63
CA ILE A 22 5.85 -2.07 -15.60
C ILE A 22 6.30 -3.35 -16.32
N GLU A 23 7.57 -3.70 -16.21
CA GLU A 23 8.18 -4.78 -17.01
C GLU A 23 8.79 -5.89 -16.14
N THR A 24 9.15 -5.56 -14.89
CA THR A 24 9.87 -6.47 -13.99
C THR A 24 9.08 -6.75 -12.72
N ALA A 25 9.45 -7.83 -12.01
CA ALA A 25 8.90 -8.13 -10.71
C ALA A 25 9.12 -6.98 -9.69
N MET A 26 10.23 -6.25 -9.78
CA MET A 26 10.46 -5.07 -8.93
C MET A 26 9.56 -3.89 -9.29
N ASP A 27 9.24 -3.71 -10.57
CA ASP A 27 8.27 -2.67 -10.97
C ASP A 27 6.90 -2.97 -10.37
N VAL A 28 6.46 -4.24 -10.42
CA VAL A 28 5.21 -4.68 -9.79
C VAL A 28 5.27 -4.54 -8.27
N PHE A 29 6.37 -4.96 -7.65
CA PHE A 29 6.53 -4.90 -6.19
C PHE A 29 6.57 -3.46 -5.67
N THR A 30 7.08 -2.51 -6.47
CA THR A 30 6.97 -1.07 -6.16
C THR A 30 5.50 -0.64 -6.04
N GLY A 31 4.62 -1.19 -6.88
CA GLY A 31 3.17 -1.01 -6.77
C GLY A 31 2.57 -1.64 -5.51
N TYR A 32 3.10 -2.78 -5.05
CA TYR A 32 2.65 -3.40 -3.80
C TYR A 32 2.96 -2.52 -2.59
N LEU A 33 4.16 -1.94 -2.55
CA LEU A 33 4.55 -1.00 -1.50
C LEU A 33 3.74 0.30 -1.55
N MET A 34 3.44 0.80 -2.75
CA MET A 34 2.50 1.92 -2.91
C MET A 34 1.12 1.58 -2.37
N LEU A 35 0.61 0.38 -2.66
CA LEU A 35 -0.69 -0.09 -2.19
C LEU A 35 -0.70 -0.19 -0.67
N ASP A 36 0.32 -0.79 -0.06
CA ASP A 36 0.46 -0.90 1.39
C ASP A 36 0.52 0.47 2.08
N ALA A 37 1.22 1.44 1.48
CA ALA A 37 1.21 2.81 1.94
C ALA A 37 -0.18 3.45 1.84
N TRP A 38 -0.89 3.22 0.73
CA TRP A 38 -2.22 3.78 0.51
C TRP A 38 -3.25 3.26 1.50
N ILE A 39 -3.32 1.94 1.68
CA ILE A 39 -4.30 1.29 2.58
C ILE A 39 -3.83 1.21 4.04
N ALA A 40 -2.64 1.73 4.35
CA ALA A 40 -1.99 1.61 5.67
C ALA A 40 -1.82 0.15 6.14
N ASN A 41 -1.41 -0.74 5.24
CA ASN A 41 -1.13 -2.13 5.58
C ASN A 41 0.19 -2.25 6.36
N GLN A 42 0.12 -2.75 7.58
CA GLN A 42 1.26 -2.81 8.50
C GLN A 42 1.96 -4.16 8.54
N ASP A 43 1.46 -5.13 7.76
CA ASP A 43 1.76 -6.54 7.92
C ASP A 43 2.36 -7.17 6.66
N ARG A 44 3.01 -6.38 5.80
CA ARG A 44 3.71 -6.89 4.61
C ARG A 44 5.04 -7.59 4.98
N HIS A 45 4.98 -8.69 5.72
CA HIS A 45 6.14 -9.54 5.98
C HIS A 45 6.36 -10.56 4.85
N HIS A 46 7.42 -11.36 4.98
CA HIS A 46 7.88 -12.29 3.94
C HIS A 46 6.90 -13.42 3.60
N GLU A 47 5.86 -13.64 4.40
CA GLU A 47 4.82 -14.63 4.13
C GLU A 47 3.61 -14.01 3.41
N ASN A 48 3.51 -12.67 3.38
CA ASN A 48 2.43 -11.94 2.73
C ASN A 48 2.81 -11.52 1.30
N TRP A 49 3.80 -12.18 0.69
CA TRP A 49 4.11 -12.14 -0.73
C TRP A 49 4.96 -13.37 -1.04
N GLY A 50 4.96 -13.83 -2.29
CA GLY A 50 5.68 -15.05 -2.61
C GLY A 50 6.11 -15.15 -4.06
N LEU A 51 6.64 -16.33 -4.38
CA LEU A 51 7.04 -16.71 -5.73
C LEU A 51 6.30 -17.98 -6.13
N ILE A 52 5.91 -18.07 -7.39
CA ILE A 52 5.32 -19.27 -8.00
C ILE A 52 6.39 -19.89 -8.90
N LEU A 53 6.70 -21.16 -8.65
CA LEU A 53 7.50 -21.99 -9.56
C LEU A 53 6.53 -22.78 -10.45
N THR A 54 6.57 -22.52 -11.75
CA THR A 54 5.73 -23.19 -12.74
C THR A 54 6.38 -24.48 -13.25
N GLY A 55 5.58 -25.36 -13.88
CA GLY A 55 6.05 -26.66 -14.38
C GLY A 55 7.17 -26.57 -15.44
N ASP A 56 7.29 -25.43 -16.12
CA ASP A 56 8.38 -25.10 -17.06
C ASP A 56 9.64 -24.53 -16.36
N SER A 57 9.73 -24.65 -15.02
CA SER A 57 10.81 -24.12 -14.18
C SER A 57 10.93 -22.59 -14.16
N SER A 58 9.90 -21.87 -14.58
CA SER A 58 9.91 -20.41 -14.52
C SER A 58 9.41 -19.90 -13.16
N ILE A 59 9.98 -18.78 -12.71
CA ILE A 59 9.69 -18.19 -11.40
C ILE A 59 8.94 -16.88 -11.61
N HIS A 60 7.75 -16.76 -11.01
CA HIS A 60 6.91 -15.58 -11.08
C HIS A 60 6.69 -14.98 -9.70
N LEU A 61 6.58 -13.66 -9.60
CA LEU A 61 6.01 -13.02 -8.40
C LEU A 61 4.54 -13.42 -8.25
N THR A 62 4.07 -13.72 -7.05
CA THR A 62 2.62 -13.92 -6.82
C THR A 62 1.86 -12.62 -7.02
N PRO A 63 0.57 -12.64 -7.42
CA PRO A 63 -0.32 -11.50 -7.20
C PRO A 63 -0.29 -11.06 -5.73
N THR A 64 -0.66 -9.80 -5.46
CA THR A 64 -0.71 -9.31 -4.08
C THR A 64 -1.90 -9.94 -3.34
N TYR A 65 -1.69 -10.32 -2.07
CA TYR A 65 -2.69 -10.96 -1.23
C TYR A 65 -2.52 -10.53 0.23
N ASP A 66 -3.43 -11.01 1.08
CA ASP A 66 -3.49 -10.79 2.53
C ASP A 66 -3.35 -9.32 2.95
N HIS A 67 -4.40 -8.56 2.63
CA HIS A 67 -4.50 -7.14 2.99
C HIS A 67 -5.37 -6.90 4.24
N ALA A 68 -5.70 -7.94 5.01
CA ALA A 68 -6.65 -7.82 6.11
C ALA A 68 -6.15 -6.90 7.24
N SER A 69 -4.83 -6.80 7.43
CA SER A 69 -4.17 -5.91 8.39
C SER A 69 -4.04 -4.46 7.88
N SER A 70 -5.10 -3.91 7.29
CA SER A 70 -5.15 -2.57 6.71
C SER A 70 -6.36 -1.73 7.19
N MET A 71 -6.45 -0.48 6.74
CA MET A 71 -7.62 0.41 6.89
C MET A 71 -8.18 0.57 8.32
N GLY A 72 -7.32 0.44 9.34
CA GLY A 72 -7.74 0.60 10.74
C GLY A 72 -8.60 -0.55 11.28
N ARG A 73 -8.37 -1.79 10.80
CA ARG A 73 -9.15 -2.97 11.22
C ARG A 73 -9.25 -3.19 12.73
N ASN A 74 -8.23 -2.79 13.49
CA ASN A 74 -8.15 -2.99 14.94
C ASN A 74 -8.80 -1.86 15.75
N GLU A 75 -9.21 -0.77 15.10
CA GLU A 75 -9.83 0.35 15.80
C GLU A 75 -11.27 0.02 16.19
N THR A 76 -11.66 0.44 17.40
CA THR A 76 -13.06 0.41 17.82
C THR A 76 -13.79 1.62 17.24
N ASP A 77 -15.11 1.54 17.11
CA ASP A 77 -15.91 2.67 16.63
C ASP A 77 -15.82 3.91 17.53
N SER A 78 -15.63 3.75 18.84
CA SER A 78 -15.38 4.88 19.74
C SER A 78 -14.05 5.56 19.39
N THR A 79 -12.98 4.79 19.17
CA THR A 79 -11.70 5.36 18.72
C THR A 79 -11.85 6.03 17.36
N ARG A 80 -12.51 5.39 16.40
CA ARG A 80 -12.74 5.96 15.06
C ARG A 80 -13.44 7.31 15.13
N ARG A 81 -14.54 7.42 15.88
CA ARG A 81 -15.26 8.70 16.06
C ARG A 81 -14.37 9.76 16.69
N ASN A 82 -13.67 9.43 17.77
CA ASN A 82 -12.76 10.35 18.45
C ASN A 82 -11.67 10.88 17.52
N LYS A 83 -11.15 10.04 16.61
CA LYS A 83 -10.14 10.44 15.62
C LYS A 83 -10.71 11.28 14.49
N LEU A 84 -11.90 10.94 14.01
CA LEU A 84 -12.60 11.66 12.93
C LEU A 84 -13.05 13.06 13.37
N SER A 85 -13.41 13.24 14.64
CA SER A 85 -13.90 14.52 15.19
C SER A 85 -12.82 15.37 15.88
N SER A 86 -11.56 14.93 15.87
CA SER A 86 -10.47 15.63 16.56
C SER A 86 -9.88 16.72 15.69
N ASP A 87 -9.98 17.97 16.13
CA ASP A 87 -9.31 19.13 15.51
C ASP A 87 -7.81 19.23 15.90
N ASP A 88 -7.33 18.40 16.84
CA ASP A 88 -5.91 18.33 17.20
C ASP A 88 -5.13 17.52 16.15
N ASP A 89 -4.30 18.18 15.36
CA ASP A 89 -3.42 17.58 14.35
C ASP A 89 -2.54 16.44 14.88
N LYS A 90 -2.21 16.42 16.18
CA LYS A 90 -1.40 15.38 16.82
C LYS A 90 -2.20 14.15 17.24
N ARG A 91 -3.54 14.26 17.27
CA ARG A 91 -4.44 13.20 17.73
C ARG A 91 -5.46 12.78 16.68
N GLY A 92 -5.72 13.60 15.67
CA GLY A 92 -6.66 13.33 14.59
C GLY A 92 -6.14 12.37 13.52
N MET A 93 -6.82 12.37 12.39
CA MET A 93 -6.57 11.45 11.27
C MET A 93 -5.19 11.67 10.64
N ASP A 94 -4.70 12.90 10.56
CA ASP A 94 -3.38 13.23 10.02
C ASP A 94 -2.23 12.58 10.80
N ALA A 95 -2.28 12.62 12.13
CA ALA A 95 -1.32 11.90 12.96
C ALA A 95 -1.51 10.38 12.86
N TYR A 96 -2.74 9.90 12.73
CA TYR A 96 -3.04 8.47 12.64
C TYR A 96 -2.35 7.83 11.44
N VAL A 97 -2.56 8.38 10.23
CA VAL A 97 -2.04 7.79 9.00
C VAL A 97 -0.51 7.84 8.92
N LYS A 98 0.13 8.80 9.60
CA LYS A 98 1.60 8.93 9.65
C LYS A 98 2.30 7.82 10.44
N ARG A 99 1.57 7.06 11.26
CA ARG A 99 2.13 6.08 12.20
C ARG A 99 2.17 4.64 11.68
N ALA A 100 1.59 4.37 10.50
CA ALA A 100 1.57 3.01 9.96
C ALA A 100 2.99 2.50 9.68
N LEU A 101 3.41 1.48 10.44
CA LEU A 101 4.73 0.86 10.30
C LEU A 101 4.68 -0.31 9.31
N SER A 102 5.59 -0.34 8.35
CA SER A 102 5.80 -1.50 7.47
C SER A 102 6.58 -2.60 8.18
N ALA A 103 6.58 -3.82 7.67
CA ALA A 103 7.43 -4.90 8.22
C ALA A 103 8.91 -4.77 7.82
N PHE A 104 9.29 -3.72 7.08
CA PHE A 104 10.66 -3.49 6.61
C PHE A 104 11.46 -2.68 7.64
N TYR A 105 12.73 -3.02 7.76
CA TYR A 105 13.69 -2.32 8.61
C TYR A 105 14.60 -1.43 7.77
N GLU A 106 15.07 -0.32 8.35
CA GLU A 106 15.96 0.62 7.69
C GLU A 106 17.30 -0.01 7.27
N SER A 107 17.83 -0.90 8.10
CA SER A 107 18.98 -1.75 7.79
C SER A 107 18.93 -3.05 8.59
N SER A 108 19.79 -4.01 8.26
CA SER A 108 19.95 -5.25 9.05
C SER A 108 20.60 -5.02 10.41
N SER A 109 21.16 -3.84 10.66
CA SER A 109 21.85 -3.46 11.91
C SER A 109 21.03 -2.52 12.81
N ILE A 110 19.90 -2.01 12.33
CA ILE A 110 19.05 -1.05 13.03
C ILE A 110 17.65 -1.64 13.19
N GLU A 111 17.21 -1.85 14.43
CA GLU A 111 15.85 -2.37 14.76
C GLU A 111 14.72 -1.35 14.56
N LYS A 112 14.92 -0.36 13.68
CA LYS A 112 13.90 0.65 13.37
C LYS A 112 13.12 0.22 12.14
N ARG A 113 11.85 -0.11 12.35
CA ARG A 113 10.88 -0.34 11.27
C ARG A 113 10.63 0.96 10.51
N LEU A 114 10.62 0.86 9.18
CA LEU A 114 10.21 1.94 8.28
C LEU A 114 8.69 2.11 8.35
N THR A 115 8.21 3.34 8.20
CA THR A 115 6.78 3.55 7.91
C THR A 115 6.44 2.95 6.54
N THR A 116 5.15 2.69 6.27
CA THR A 116 4.72 2.23 4.95
C THR A 116 5.08 3.23 3.84
N ILE A 117 4.99 4.53 4.12
CA ILE A 117 5.46 5.58 3.20
C ILE A 117 6.98 5.54 3.03
N ASP A 118 7.76 5.35 4.09
CA ASP A 118 9.22 5.30 3.96
C ASP A 118 9.68 4.07 3.17
N ALA A 119 9.00 2.93 3.36
CA ALA A 119 9.25 1.72 2.58
C ALA A 119 8.96 1.96 1.08
N PHE A 120 7.82 2.60 0.76
CA PHE A 120 7.52 3.01 -0.61
C PHE A 120 8.56 4.01 -1.14
N ALA A 121 8.92 5.04 -0.36
CA ALA A 121 9.92 6.04 -0.73
C ALA A 121 11.30 5.41 -1.03
N TYR A 122 11.68 4.37 -0.29
CA TYR A 122 12.91 3.62 -0.53
C TYR A 122 12.89 2.91 -1.88
N ALA A 123 11.78 2.27 -2.24
CA ALA A 123 11.60 1.66 -3.56
C ALA A 123 11.51 2.73 -4.65
N ALA A 124 10.83 3.84 -4.37
CA ALA A 124 10.59 4.90 -5.32
C ALA A 124 11.88 5.54 -5.86
N ARG A 125 12.88 5.72 -4.99
CA ARG A 125 14.21 6.22 -5.37
C ARG A 125 14.98 5.24 -6.27
N ARG A 126 14.68 3.94 -6.21
CA ARG A 126 15.36 2.90 -7.00
C ARG A 126 14.65 2.59 -8.32
N PHE A 127 13.32 2.70 -8.33
CA PHE A 127 12.47 2.37 -9.47
C PHE A 127 11.60 3.58 -9.86
N PRO A 128 12.20 4.72 -10.24
CA PRO A 128 11.45 5.97 -10.46
C PRO A 128 10.46 5.88 -11.63
N ARG A 129 10.79 5.11 -12.68
CA ARG A 129 9.88 4.86 -13.82
C ARG A 129 8.60 4.16 -13.37
N ALA A 130 8.73 3.01 -12.69
CA ALA A 130 7.57 2.26 -12.18
C ALA A 130 6.78 3.08 -11.15
N THR A 131 7.47 3.83 -10.30
CA THR A 131 6.85 4.72 -9.31
C THR A 131 5.93 5.74 -9.96
N LYS A 132 6.42 6.41 -11.01
CA LYS A 132 5.62 7.40 -11.74
C LYS A 132 4.33 6.77 -12.29
N VAL A 133 4.44 5.59 -12.89
CA VAL A 133 3.29 4.83 -13.42
C VAL A 133 2.30 4.51 -12.30
N TRP A 134 2.74 3.92 -11.19
CA TRP A 134 1.84 3.58 -10.08
C TRP A 134 1.17 4.79 -9.44
N LEU A 135 1.89 5.90 -9.28
CA LEU A 135 1.30 7.15 -8.78
C LEU A 135 0.30 7.77 -9.77
N GLU A 136 0.48 7.59 -11.07
CA GLU A 136 -0.51 7.98 -12.08
C GLU A 136 -1.78 7.14 -11.99
N HIS A 137 -1.66 5.82 -11.81
CA HIS A 137 -2.80 4.94 -11.55
C HIS A 137 -3.54 5.33 -10.27
N LEU A 138 -2.82 5.57 -9.16
CA LEU A 138 -3.41 6.05 -7.91
C LEU A 138 -4.11 7.42 -8.09
N GLY A 139 -3.51 8.30 -8.89
CA GLY A 139 -4.09 9.59 -9.28
C GLY A 139 -5.42 9.43 -10.02
N GLY A 140 -5.57 8.38 -10.82
CA GLY A 140 -6.81 8.05 -11.52
C GLY A 140 -7.93 7.47 -10.64
N VAL A 141 -7.65 7.04 -9.40
CA VAL A 141 -8.68 6.55 -8.49
C VAL A 141 -9.53 7.72 -7.99
N SER A 142 -10.81 7.72 -8.37
CA SER A 142 -11.78 8.74 -7.95
C SER A 142 -12.41 8.42 -6.59
N LYS A 143 -12.89 9.47 -5.91
CA LYS A 143 -13.62 9.32 -4.65
C LYS A 143 -14.90 8.50 -4.85
N GLU A 144 -15.60 8.73 -5.94
CA GLU A 144 -16.87 8.08 -6.30
C GLU A 144 -16.69 6.58 -6.51
N SER A 145 -15.57 6.19 -7.13
CA SER A 145 -15.20 4.78 -7.33
C SER A 145 -14.98 4.07 -5.99
N LEU A 146 -14.25 4.72 -5.06
CA LEU A 146 -14.04 4.19 -3.71
C LEU A 146 -15.36 4.09 -2.94
N GLU A 147 -16.17 5.14 -2.94
CA GLU A 147 -17.47 5.14 -2.28
C GLU A 147 -18.38 4.04 -2.86
N SER A 148 -18.32 3.79 -4.17
CA SER A 148 -19.07 2.71 -4.83
C SER A 148 -18.65 1.32 -4.37
N ILE A 149 -17.36 1.11 -4.10
CA ILE A 149 -16.86 -0.15 -3.53
C ILE A 149 -17.39 -0.34 -2.11
N PHE A 150 -17.30 0.68 -1.26
CA PHE A 150 -17.82 0.57 0.12
C PHE A 150 -19.34 0.36 0.17
N ARG A 151 -20.11 0.94 -0.76
CA ARG A 151 -21.56 0.73 -0.86
C ARG A 151 -21.97 -0.71 -1.19
N GLN A 152 -21.06 -1.53 -1.71
CA GLN A 152 -21.34 -2.95 -1.98
C GLN A 152 -21.24 -3.83 -0.72
N LEU A 153 -20.65 -3.31 0.37
CA LEU A 153 -20.55 -4.06 1.62
C LEU A 153 -21.92 -4.15 2.30
N PRO A 154 -22.31 -5.33 2.83
CA PRO A 154 -23.54 -5.45 3.59
C PRO A 154 -23.50 -4.60 4.86
N ASN A 155 -24.59 -3.87 5.14
CA ASN A 155 -24.69 -2.95 6.29
C ASN A 155 -24.59 -3.65 7.66
N ASN A 156 -24.71 -4.98 7.71
CA ASN A 156 -24.56 -5.79 8.92
C ASN A 156 -23.12 -6.25 9.16
N GLU A 157 -22.22 -6.12 8.18
CA GLU A 157 -20.82 -6.57 8.27
C GLU A 157 -19.86 -5.42 8.62
N ILE A 158 -20.27 -4.18 8.37
CA ILE A 158 -19.45 -2.99 8.61
C ILE A 158 -20.31 -1.81 9.07
N THR A 159 -19.81 -1.04 10.03
CA THR A 159 -20.49 0.16 10.50
C THR A 159 -20.20 1.35 9.59
N GLU A 160 -21.12 2.31 9.51
CA GLU A 160 -20.90 3.57 8.79
C GLU A 160 -19.65 4.31 9.30
N THR A 161 -19.42 4.29 10.62
CA THR A 161 -18.22 4.87 11.23
C THR A 161 -16.93 4.21 10.71
N ALA A 162 -16.92 2.89 10.55
CA ALA A 162 -15.78 2.17 9.99
C ALA A 162 -15.54 2.51 8.51
N ILE A 163 -16.61 2.64 7.71
CA ILE A 163 -16.53 3.08 6.31
C ILE A 163 -15.90 4.48 6.23
N LEU A 164 -16.42 5.44 6.99
CA LEU A 164 -15.92 6.82 6.99
C LEU A 164 -14.45 6.88 7.41
N PHE A 165 -14.07 6.10 8.41
CA PHE A 165 -12.69 6.00 8.88
C PHE A 165 -11.75 5.45 7.80
N ALA A 166 -12.12 4.35 7.16
CA ALA A 166 -11.35 3.74 6.07
C ALA A 166 -11.22 4.69 4.87
N GLN A 167 -12.31 5.33 4.44
CA GLN A 167 -12.29 6.32 3.36
C GLN A 167 -11.37 7.50 3.69
N LYS A 168 -11.37 7.99 4.94
CA LYS A 168 -10.49 9.08 5.35
C LYS A 168 -9.02 8.67 5.37
N ILE A 169 -8.68 7.42 5.75
CA ILE A 169 -7.32 6.87 5.59
C ILE A 169 -6.90 6.87 4.12
N LEU A 170 -7.73 6.31 3.24
CA LEU A 170 -7.44 6.21 1.81
C LEU A 170 -7.24 7.59 1.17
N CYS A 171 -8.06 8.57 1.57
CA CYS A 171 -7.95 9.95 1.11
C CYS A 171 -6.62 10.58 1.51
N LEU A 172 -6.31 10.60 2.82
CA LEU A 172 -5.09 11.23 3.34
C LEU A 172 -3.82 10.55 2.82
N ASN A 173 -3.79 9.21 2.75
CA ASN A 173 -2.63 8.51 2.22
C ASN A 173 -2.47 8.71 0.71
N ARG A 174 -3.57 8.83 -0.04
CA ARG A 174 -3.50 9.20 -1.46
C ARG A 174 -2.88 10.59 -1.63
N GLU A 175 -3.31 11.57 -0.86
CA GLU A 175 -2.71 12.91 -0.88
C GLU A 175 -1.20 12.89 -0.58
N ARG A 176 -0.80 12.15 0.47
CA ARG A 176 0.62 11.98 0.85
C ARG A 176 1.46 11.27 -0.22
N LEU A 177 0.90 10.26 -0.89
CA LEU A 177 1.60 9.56 -1.97
C LEU A 177 1.71 10.43 -3.23
N LEU A 178 0.66 11.18 -3.57
CA LEU A 178 0.67 12.07 -4.72
C LEU A 178 1.52 13.33 -4.50
N SER A 179 1.69 13.80 -3.26
CA SER A 179 2.67 14.86 -2.96
C SER A 179 4.10 14.37 -3.20
N PHE A 180 4.37 13.08 -2.96
CA PHE A 180 5.68 12.46 -3.23
C PHE A 180 6.06 12.50 -4.72
N LYS A 181 5.08 12.49 -5.64
CA LYS A 181 5.33 12.68 -7.08
C LYS A 181 6.13 13.96 -7.35
N LYS A 182 5.86 15.03 -6.61
CA LYS A 182 6.53 16.34 -6.79
C LYS A 182 7.99 16.35 -6.35
N GLU A 183 8.43 15.38 -5.54
CA GLU A 183 9.80 15.30 -5.01
C GLU A 183 10.74 14.46 -5.89
N ILE A 184 10.18 13.61 -6.77
CA ILE A 184 10.94 12.71 -7.68
C ILE A 184 10.86 13.16 -9.14
N THR A 185 10.01 14.15 -9.47
CA THR A 185 9.94 14.76 -10.80
C THR A 185 10.79 16.01 -10.85
#